data_AF-A0AAU8YT74-F1
#
_entry.id   AF-A0AAU8YT74-F1
#
_cell.length_a   1.000
_cell.length_b   1.000
_cell.length_c   1.000
_cell.angle_alpha   90.00
_cell.angle_beta   90.00
_cell.angle_gamma   90.00
#
_symmetry.space_group_name_H-M   'P 1'
#
loop_
_entity.id
_entity.type
_entity.pdbx_description
1 polymer ?
#
loop_
_entity_poly.entity_id
_entity_poly.type
_entity_poly.pdbx_seq_one_letter_code
_entity_poly.pdbx_strand_id
1 'polypeptide(L)'
;MIKKWRKYKITISIILSIIILITIAFLMLKKTAKDNFYKELLNVNLPKDSTILIEKNTQDSFHGDGEYYTEIQLTKDGARTFIDNTTKTNKWESLPLPIDFSLIVYGGYYKGTNYDVGNLSKNIPKNIKNGFYYVEDRYAKKYPKEKNTNIN
;
A
#
# COMPACT_ATOMS: atom_id res chain seq x y z
N MET A 1 53.91 24.69 -6.15
CA MET A 1 53.14 23.84 -5.20
C MET A 1 51.70 24.32 -4.96
N ILE A 2 51.49 25.61 -4.66
CA ILE A 2 50.19 26.22 -4.29
C ILE A 2 49.08 26.07 -5.36
N LYS A 3 49.41 26.20 -6.67
CA LYS A 3 48.43 26.03 -7.77
C LYS A 3 47.86 24.61 -7.87
N LYS A 4 48.65 23.57 -7.58
CA LYS A 4 48.17 22.17 -7.57
C LYS A 4 47.16 21.95 -6.45
N TRP A 5 47.47 22.44 -5.25
CA TRP A 5 46.58 22.36 -4.08
C TRP A 5 45.23 23.06 -4.32
N ARG A 6 45.24 24.23 -4.96
CA ARG A 6 44.01 24.94 -5.34
C ARG A 6 43.17 24.15 -6.35
N LYS A 7 43.81 23.49 -7.33
CA LYS A 7 43.11 22.61 -8.29
C LYS A 7 42.49 21.40 -7.59
N TYR A 8 43.21 20.71 -6.70
CA TYR A 8 42.66 19.58 -5.95
C TYR A 8 41.44 19.97 -5.12
N LYS A 9 41.48 21.12 -4.42
CA LYS A 9 40.31 21.61 -3.67
C LYS A 9 39.08 21.86 -4.55
N ILE A 10 39.28 22.47 -5.72
CA ILE A 10 38.19 22.71 -6.69
C ILE A 10 37.64 21.38 -7.21
N THR A 11 38.51 20.44 -7.59
CA THR A 11 38.09 19.11 -8.07
C THR A 11 37.31 18.34 -7.00
N ILE A 12 37.77 18.35 -5.75
CA ILE A 12 37.07 17.72 -4.62
C ILE A 12 35.70 18.37 -4.39
N SER A 13 35.61 19.71 -4.44
CA SER A 13 34.36 20.44 -4.29
C SER A 13 33.34 20.09 -5.40
N ILE A 14 33.79 19.95 -6.64
CA ILE A 14 32.94 19.53 -7.76
C ILE A 14 32.44 18.10 -7.55
N ILE A 15 33.32 17.17 -7.18
CA ILE A 15 32.96 15.77 -6.92
C ILE A 15 31.92 15.68 -5.79
N LEU A 16 32.13 16.39 -4.68
CA LEU A 16 31.17 16.45 -3.57
C LEU A 16 29.81 17.00 -4.02
N SER A 17 29.80 18.05 -4.83
CA SER A 17 28.56 18.63 -5.36
C SER A 17 27.80 17.63 -6.23
N ILE A 18 28.52 16.87 -7.07
CA ILE A 18 27.92 15.82 -7.91
C ILE A 18 27.32 14.71 -7.03
N ILE A 19 28.03 14.25 -6.00
CA ILE A 19 27.53 13.23 -5.08
C ILE A 19 26.24 13.70 -4.40
N ILE A 20 26.20 14.94 -3.91
CA ILE A 20 25.01 15.54 -3.30
C ILE A 20 23.83 15.56 -4.29
N LEU A 21 24.06 15.98 -5.54
CA LEU A 21 23.03 15.99 -6.57
C LEU A 21 22.49 14.59 -6.86
N ILE A 22 23.36 13.58 -6.96
CA ILE A 22 22.97 12.17 -7.16
C ILE A 22 22.15 11.68 -5.97
N THR A 23 22.56 11.99 -4.73
CA THR A 23 21.80 11.61 -3.53
C THR A 23 20.41 12.23 -3.52
N ILE A 24 20.29 13.53 -3.83
CA ILE A 24 18.99 14.21 -3.89
C ILE A 24 18.11 13.59 -4.98
N ALA A 25 18.65 13.35 -6.18
CA ALA A 25 17.92 12.70 -7.26
C ALA A 25 17.44 11.29 -6.88
N PHE A 26 18.29 10.49 -6.25
CA PHE A 26 17.93 9.15 -5.76
C PHE A 26 16.81 9.20 -4.72
N LEU A 27 16.87 10.13 -3.76
CA LEU A 27 15.82 10.31 -2.76
C LEU A 27 14.48 10.74 -3.41
N MET A 28 14.52 11.62 -4.41
CA MET A 28 13.32 12.01 -5.16
C MET A 28 12.71 10.85 -5.95
N LEU A 29 13.54 10.03 -6.60
CA LEU A 29 13.09 8.84 -7.32
C LEU A 29 12.46 7.82 -6.36
N LYS A 30 13.11 7.55 -5.21
CA LYS A 30 12.58 6.63 -4.19
C LYS A 30 11.23 7.10 -3.66
N LYS A 31 11.08 8.40 -3.39
CA LYS A 31 9.79 8.98 -2.96
C LYS A 31 8.72 8.82 -4.04
N THR A 32 9.03 9.17 -5.28
CA THR A 32 8.09 9.07 -6.40
C THR A 32 7.64 7.63 -6.64
N ALA A 33 8.57 6.67 -6.57
CA ALA A 33 8.25 5.25 -6.67
C ALA A 33 7.29 4.80 -5.56
N LYS A 34 7.52 5.27 -4.33
CA LYS A 34 6.66 4.94 -3.17
C LYS A 34 5.26 5.56 -3.29
N ASP A 35 5.18 6.82 -3.72
CA ASP A 35 3.90 7.51 -3.94
C ASP A 35 3.09 6.82 -5.05
N ASN A 36 3.75 6.41 -6.14
CA ASN A 36 3.12 5.66 -7.23
C ASN A 36 2.64 4.28 -6.75
N PHE A 37 3.45 3.56 -5.97
CA PHE A 37 3.07 2.27 -5.40
C PHE A 37 1.77 2.36 -4.59
N TYR A 38 1.65 3.31 -3.65
CA TYR A 38 0.41 3.46 -2.89
C TYR A 38 -0.76 3.94 -3.72
N LYS A 39 -0.52 4.80 -4.71
CA LYS A 39 -1.57 5.23 -5.64
C LYS A 39 -2.15 4.06 -6.42
N GLU A 40 -1.28 3.18 -6.92
CA GLU A 40 -1.70 1.95 -7.62
C GLU A 40 -2.44 1.01 -6.66
N LEU A 41 -1.90 0.78 -5.46
CA LEU A 41 -2.47 -0.12 -4.45
C LEU A 41 -3.83 0.34 -3.91
N LEU A 42 -4.00 1.64 -3.67
CA LEU A 42 -5.21 2.19 -3.04
C LEU A 42 -6.20 2.76 -4.05
N ASN A 43 -5.81 2.87 -5.32
CA ASN A 43 -6.54 3.57 -6.38
C ASN A 43 -6.85 5.05 -6.06
N VAL A 44 -6.20 5.63 -5.06
CA VAL A 44 -6.27 7.03 -4.65
C VAL A 44 -4.89 7.49 -4.19
N ASN A 45 -4.61 8.79 -4.31
CA ASN A 45 -3.36 9.33 -3.78
C ASN A 45 -3.37 9.28 -2.26
N LEU A 46 -2.29 8.77 -1.68
CA LEU A 46 -2.06 8.88 -0.24
C LEU A 46 -1.80 10.38 0.11
N PRO A 47 -2.40 10.92 1.18
CA PRO A 47 -2.14 12.29 1.62
C PRO A 47 -0.65 12.51 1.91
N LYS A 48 -0.11 13.66 1.49
CA LYS A 48 1.35 13.95 1.59
C LYS A 48 1.87 14.05 3.02
N ASP A 49 0.98 14.29 3.97
CA ASP A 49 1.21 14.41 5.40
C ASP A 49 0.98 13.09 6.16
N SER A 50 0.83 11.98 5.44
CA SER A 50 0.71 10.65 6.03
C SER A 50 2.03 10.18 6.61
N THR A 51 1.96 9.46 7.74
CA THR A 51 3.12 8.81 8.37
C THR A 51 2.96 7.31 8.29
N ILE A 52 3.96 6.62 7.74
CA ILE A 52 3.98 5.15 7.74
C ILE A 52 4.50 4.69 9.08
N LEU A 53 3.64 4.02 9.85
CA LEU A 53 3.97 3.50 11.17
C LEU A 53 4.63 2.12 11.07
N ILE A 54 4.11 1.27 10.18
CA ILE A 54 4.58 -0.09 9.98
C ILE A 54 4.65 -0.38 8.48
N GLU A 55 5.72 -1.06 8.06
CA GLU A 55 5.89 -1.63 6.72
C GLU A 55 6.55 -2.99 6.89
N LYS A 56 5.85 -4.06 6.49
CA LYS A 56 6.33 -5.44 6.55
C LYS A 56 6.09 -6.09 5.19
N ASN A 57 7.15 -6.65 4.61
CA ASN A 57 7.07 -7.40 3.37
C ASN A 57 7.69 -8.79 3.62
N THR A 58 6.91 -9.84 3.39
CA THR A 58 7.41 -11.23 3.46
C THR A 58 7.44 -11.90 2.08
N GLN A 59 7.17 -11.15 1.01
CA GLN A 59 7.15 -11.65 -0.38
C GLN A 59 8.53 -11.93 -0.97
N ASP A 60 9.59 -11.85 -0.16
CA ASP A 60 10.98 -12.09 -0.59
C ASP A 60 11.29 -13.58 -0.85
N SER A 61 10.28 -14.47 -0.86
CA SER A 61 10.45 -15.87 -1.22
C SER A 61 10.59 -16.04 -2.74
N PHE A 62 11.30 -17.09 -3.18
CA PHE A 62 11.54 -17.36 -4.60
C PHE A 62 10.25 -17.48 -5.44
N HIS A 63 9.16 -17.93 -4.80
CA HIS A 63 7.86 -18.08 -5.46
C HIS A 63 7.01 -16.81 -5.46
N GLY A 64 7.47 -15.75 -4.78
CA GLY A 64 6.71 -14.50 -4.61
C GLY A 64 5.53 -14.64 -3.64
N ASP A 65 5.46 -15.76 -2.92
CA ASP A 65 4.47 -15.99 -1.86
C ASP A 65 4.86 -15.16 -0.64
N GLY A 66 3.86 -14.49 -0.06
CA GLY A 66 4.03 -13.68 1.14
C GLY A 66 2.98 -12.58 1.25
N GLU A 67 3.12 -11.78 2.29
CA GLU A 67 2.22 -10.71 2.68
C GLU A 67 2.96 -9.38 2.63
N TYR A 68 2.30 -8.38 2.07
CA TYR A 68 2.69 -6.98 2.25
C TYR A 68 1.68 -6.34 3.20
N TYR A 69 2.15 -5.88 4.35
CA TYR A 69 1.36 -5.19 5.36
C TYR A 69 1.93 -3.81 5.61
N THR A 70 1.06 -2.81 5.63
CA THR A 70 1.43 -1.44 5.99
C THR A 70 0.37 -0.83 6.90
N GLU A 71 0.83 -0.07 7.89
CA GLU A 71 -0.02 0.75 8.73
C GLU A 71 0.34 2.20 8.53
N ILE A 72 -0.65 3.01 8.15
CA ILE A 72 -0.44 4.40 7.76
C ILE A 72 -1.34 5.28 8.62
N GLN A 73 -0.71 6.21 9.33
CA GLN A 73 -1.38 7.25 10.10
C GLN A 73 -1.62 8.47 9.21
N LEU A 74 -2.89 8.87 9.11
CA LEU A 74 -3.29 10.11 8.47
C LEU A 74 -3.46 11.21 9.52
N THR A 75 -3.13 12.45 9.16
CA THR A 75 -3.57 13.62 9.94
C THR A 75 -5.09 13.80 9.79
N LYS A 76 -5.67 14.73 10.55
CA LYS A 76 -7.09 15.08 10.41
C LYS A 76 -7.42 15.61 9.00
N ASP A 77 -6.57 16.44 8.43
CA ASP A 77 -6.80 17.01 7.09
C ASP A 77 -6.44 16.02 5.98
N GLY A 78 -5.41 15.20 6.19
CA GLY A 78 -5.09 14.07 5.32
C GLY A 78 -6.24 13.07 5.26
N ALA A 79 -6.85 12.72 6.39
CA ALA A 79 -8.01 11.83 6.45
C ALA A 79 -9.22 12.38 5.67
N ARG A 80 -9.54 13.67 5.82
CA ARG A 80 -10.60 14.34 5.03
C ARG A 80 -10.31 14.24 3.54
N THR A 81 -9.08 14.59 3.14
CA THR A 81 -8.64 14.52 1.74
C THR A 81 -8.71 13.10 1.19
N PHE A 82 -8.33 12.10 2.00
CA PHE A 82 -8.40 10.70 1.61
C PHE A 82 -9.85 10.28 1.36
N ILE A 83 -10.77 10.58 2.30
CA ILE A 83 -12.19 10.25 2.19
C ILE A 83 -12.85 10.94 0.98
N ASP A 84 -12.55 12.22 0.76
CA ASP A 84 -13.06 12.98 -0.39
C ASP A 84 -12.58 12.39 -1.73
N ASN A 85 -11.42 11.73 -1.74
CA ASN A 85 -10.89 11.08 -2.92
C ASN A 85 -11.44 9.66 -3.09
N THR A 86 -11.58 8.88 -2.02
CA THR A 86 -12.11 7.51 -2.09
C THR A 86 -13.55 7.49 -2.59
N THR A 87 -14.38 8.39 -2.09
CA THR A 87 -15.79 8.57 -2.49
C THR A 87 -15.98 8.89 -3.98
N LYS A 88 -14.97 9.42 -4.66
CA LYS A 88 -15.03 9.72 -6.11
C LYS A 88 -14.71 8.53 -7.00
N THR A 89 -14.09 7.47 -6.47
CA THR A 89 -13.56 6.36 -7.29
C THR A 89 -14.53 5.21 -7.49
N ASN A 90 -15.66 5.18 -6.77
CA ASN A 90 -16.61 4.06 -6.70
C ASN A 90 -15.98 2.68 -6.38
N LYS A 91 -14.71 2.64 -5.96
CA LYS A 91 -14.01 1.39 -5.60
C LYS A 91 -14.03 1.12 -4.10
N TRP A 92 -14.15 2.18 -3.31
CA TRP A 92 -14.17 2.11 -1.85
C TRP A 92 -15.61 2.08 -1.37
N GLU A 93 -15.88 1.17 -0.45
CA GLU A 93 -17.19 0.98 0.17
C GLU A 93 -17.14 1.36 1.64
N SER A 94 -18.29 1.74 2.21
CA SER A 94 -18.36 2.10 3.63
C SER A 94 -18.43 0.87 4.51
N LEU A 95 -17.74 0.89 5.65
CA LEU A 95 -17.91 -0.09 6.71
C LEU A 95 -19.28 0.11 7.42
N PRO A 96 -19.86 -0.94 8.03
CA PRO A 96 -19.30 -2.28 8.26
C PRO A 96 -19.27 -3.17 7.00
N LEU A 97 -18.40 -4.19 7.00
CA LEU A 97 -18.36 -5.18 5.92
C LEU A 97 -19.70 -5.94 5.83
N PRO A 98 -20.19 -6.25 4.62
CA PRO A 98 -21.26 -7.21 4.42
C PRO A 98 -20.90 -8.57 5.05
N ILE A 99 -21.91 -9.35 5.46
CA ILE A 99 -21.70 -10.61 6.17
C ILE A 99 -20.77 -11.57 5.43
N ASP A 100 -20.94 -11.69 4.10
CA ASP A 100 -20.13 -12.60 3.27
C ASP A 100 -18.65 -12.17 3.25
N PHE A 101 -18.38 -10.87 3.14
CA PHE A 101 -17.02 -10.33 3.24
C PHE A 101 -16.44 -10.47 4.64
N SER A 102 -17.25 -10.22 5.67
CA SER A 102 -16.83 -10.39 7.06
C SER A 102 -16.41 -11.84 7.34
N LEU A 103 -17.11 -12.83 6.79
CA LEU A 103 -16.74 -14.24 6.94
C LEU A 103 -15.44 -14.58 6.21
N ILE A 104 -15.19 -14.02 5.02
CA ILE A 104 -13.92 -14.21 4.29
C ILE A 104 -12.75 -13.57 5.03
N VAL A 105 -12.94 -12.39 5.61
CA VAL A 105 -11.87 -11.62 6.25
C VAL A 105 -11.60 -12.09 7.68
N TYR A 106 -12.64 -12.37 8.47
CA TYR A 106 -12.54 -12.64 9.90
C TYR A 106 -12.92 -14.06 10.30
N GLY A 107 -13.51 -14.85 9.40
CA GLY A 107 -14.09 -16.14 9.73
C GLY A 107 -15.33 -16.02 10.61
N GLY A 108 -15.67 -17.12 11.28
CA GLY A 108 -16.73 -17.18 12.29
C GLY A 108 -17.85 -18.15 11.94
N TYR A 109 -18.91 -18.13 12.74
CA TYR A 109 -20.03 -19.06 12.59
C TYR A 109 -21.21 -18.40 11.89
N TYR A 110 -21.70 -19.02 10.82
CA TYR A 110 -22.87 -18.54 10.09
C TYR A 110 -23.71 -19.71 9.59
N LYS A 111 -25.01 -19.67 9.88
CA LYS A 111 -26.01 -20.66 9.44
C LYS A 111 -25.60 -22.13 9.66
N GLY A 112 -24.98 -22.44 10.79
CA GLY A 112 -24.60 -23.83 11.11
C GLY A 112 -23.17 -24.20 10.70
N THR A 113 -22.49 -23.35 9.94
CA THR A 113 -21.15 -23.60 9.39
C THR A 113 -20.11 -22.72 10.07
N ASN A 114 -18.98 -23.31 10.45
CA ASN A 114 -17.82 -22.59 10.93
C ASN A 114 -16.87 -22.29 9.77
N TYR A 115 -16.58 -21.01 9.55
CA TYR A 115 -15.64 -20.53 8.54
C TYR A 115 -14.31 -20.23 9.23
N ASP A 116 -13.34 -21.12 9.06
CA ASP A 116 -11.97 -20.92 9.52
C ASP A 116 -11.13 -20.27 8.41
N VAL A 117 -10.61 -19.07 8.69
CA VAL A 117 -9.77 -18.29 7.77
C VAL A 117 -8.30 -18.32 8.16
N GLY A 118 -7.93 -19.16 9.14
CA GLY A 118 -6.58 -19.28 9.66
C GLY A 118 -6.00 -17.92 10.08
N ASN A 119 -4.81 -17.60 9.58
CA ASN A 119 -4.07 -16.39 9.95
C ASN A 119 -4.40 -15.14 9.10
N LEU A 120 -5.29 -15.24 8.11
CA LEU A 120 -5.59 -14.13 7.19
C LEU A 120 -6.04 -12.86 7.95
N SER A 121 -6.80 -13.05 9.04
CA SER A 121 -7.37 -11.95 9.82
C SER A 121 -6.40 -11.29 10.82
N LYS A 122 -5.19 -11.83 11.01
CA LYS A 122 -4.32 -11.49 12.16
C LYS A 122 -3.95 -10.01 12.23
N ASN A 123 -3.75 -9.36 11.09
CA ASN A 123 -3.31 -7.97 10.99
C ASN A 123 -4.44 -7.02 10.57
N ILE A 124 -5.68 -7.51 10.40
CA ILE A 124 -6.81 -6.69 9.99
C ILE A 124 -7.58 -6.27 11.24
N PRO A 125 -7.74 -4.96 11.53
CA PRO A 125 -8.41 -4.53 12.74
C PRO A 125 -9.88 -4.98 12.76
N LYS A 126 -10.31 -5.55 13.88
CA LYS A 126 -11.69 -6.02 14.08
C LYS A 126 -12.56 -4.92 14.69
N ASN A 127 -13.88 -5.05 14.55
CA ASN A 127 -14.88 -4.18 15.18
C ASN A 127 -14.80 -2.69 14.77
N ILE A 128 -14.33 -2.41 13.56
CA ILE A 128 -14.35 -1.04 13.01
C ILE A 128 -15.79 -0.67 12.66
N LYS A 129 -16.36 0.29 13.40
CA LYS A 129 -17.74 0.75 13.20
C LYS A 129 -17.89 1.72 12.02
N ASN A 130 -16.88 2.57 11.80
CA ASN A 130 -16.88 3.61 10.79
C ASN A 130 -15.56 3.57 10.02
N GLY A 131 -15.63 3.66 8.70
CA GLY A 131 -14.47 3.71 7.83
C GLY A 131 -14.82 3.25 6.42
N PHE A 132 -13.79 3.00 5.62
CA PHE A 132 -13.94 2.53 4.25
C PHE A 132 -13.08 1.30 4.04
N TYR A 133 -13.51 0.44 3.13
CA TYR A 133 -12.75 -0.73 2.69
C TYR A 133 -12.69 -0.79 1.17
N TYR A 134 -11.62 -1.40 0.66
CA TYR A 134 -11.41 -1.66 -0.75
C TYR A 134 -10.82 -3.06 -0.89
N VAL A 135 -11.34 -3.82 -1.85
CA VAL A 135 -10.85 -5.15 -2.19
C VAL A 135 -10.45 -5.14 -3.65
N GLU A 136 -9.18 -5.42 -3.93
CA GLU A 136 -8.67 -5.55 -5.28
C GLU A 136 -8.41 -7.00 -5.64
N ASP A 137 -9.20 -7.51 -6.57
CA ASP A 137 -8.89 -8.76 -7.24
C ASP A 137 -8.01 -8.48 -8.47
N ARG A 138 -6.69 -8.69 -8.30
CA ARG A 138 -5.69 -8.50 -9.36
C ARG A 138 -5.88 -9.43 -10.55
N TYR A 139 -6.66 -10.50 -10.40
CA TYR A 139 -6.94 -11.48 -11.45
C TYR A 139 -8.37 -11.39 -11.98
N ALA A 140 -9.16 -10.38 -11.57
CA ALA A 140 -10.54 -10.17 -11.99
C ALA A 140 -10.75 -10.34 -13.51
N LYS A 141 -9.83 -9.79 -14.31
CA LYS A 141 -9.87 -9.83 -15.78
C LYS A 141 -9.66 -11.22 -16.39
N LYS A 142 -9.09 -12.15 -15.64
CA LYS A 142 -8.80 -13.52 -16.08
C LYS A 142 -9.98 -14.47 -15.82
N TYR A 143 -10.94 -14.09 -14.99
CA TYR A 143 -12.11 -14.93 -14.78
C TYR A 143 -13.01 -14.91 -16.01
N PRO A 144 -13.60 -16.07 -16.37
CA PRO A 144 -14.65 -16.09 -17.39
C PRO A 144 -15.79 -15.18 -16.94
N LYS A 145 -16.37 -14.42 -17.89
CA LYS A 145 -17.49 -13.51 -17.62
C LYS A 145 -18.73 -14.24 -17.11
N GLU A 146 -18.85 -15.52 -17.44
CA GLU A 146 -19.96 -16.37 -17.05
C GLU A 146 -19.50 -17.36 -15.99
N LYS A 147 -20.33 -17.50 -14.95
CA LYS A 147 -20.14 -18.52 -13.92
C LYS A 147 -20.21 -19.88 -14.59
N ASN A 148 -19.18 -20.71 -14.41
CA ASN A 148 -19.25 -22.09 -14.87
C ASN A 148 -20.37 -22.81 -14.11
N THR A 149 -21.44 -23.18 -14.83
CA THR A 149 -22.58 -23.92 -14.28
C THR A 149 -22.37 -25.43 -14.31
N ASN A 150 -21.30 -25.91 -14.95
CA ASN A 150 -20.92 -27.32 -15.02
C ASN A 150 -19.87 -27.67 -13.96
N ILE A 151 -20.18 -27.37 -12.70
CA ILE A 151 -19.41 -27.89 -11.57
C ILE A 151 -20.24 -29.06 -11.03
N ASN A 152 -19.88 -30.28 -11.46
CA ASN A 152 -20.39 -31.52 -10.89
C ASN A 152 -19.79 -31.74 -9.50
#